data_AF-A0A974NT55-F1
#
_entry.id   AF-A0A974NT55-F1
#
_cell.length_a   1.000
_cell.length_b   1.000
_cell.length_c   1.000
_cell.angle_alpha   90.00
_cell.angle_beta   90.00
_cell.angle_gamma   90.00
#
_symmetry.space_group_name_H-M   'P 1'
#
loop_
_entity.id
_entity.type
_entity.pdbx_description
1 polymer ?
#
loop_
_entity_poly.entity_id
_entity_poly.type
_entity_poly.pdbx_seq_one_letter_code
_entity_poly.pdbx_strand_id
1 'polypeptide(L)'
;MTDIPNTQPDSRETTILDAPDRMVTVREMFGIDSDMEVPAFSEADERVPDLDPAYVFDADTTLAICAGFAFNRRVMVQGYHGTGKSTHIEQVAARLKWPCIRINLDAHISRIDLVGRDAIVLKDGKQVTEFREGLLPWALQTPTALVFDEYDAGRPDVMFVIQRVLETEGKLTLLDQNRVIRPNPNFRMFATANTIGLGDTSGLYHGTQQINQGQMDRWNIVVTLNYLPAAVEAQIVLAKSGEYDKPEGKAQVDNMVRVAELTRRGFINGDISTVMSPRTVITWAQNALIFKDVGFAFRLSFLNKCDEAERSLVAEYYQRVFGKDLPESVVGKA
;
A
#
# COMPACT_ATOMS: atom_id res chain seq x y z
N MET A 1 15.24 -13.38 32.03
CA MET A 1 14.01 -12.82 32.61
C MET A 1 13.82 -11.44 32.02
N THR A 2 13.20 -11.40 30.85
CA THR A 2 12.58 -10.20 30.30
C THR A 2 11.13 -10.61 30.11
N ASP A 3 10.41 -10.62 31.23
CA ASP A 3 8.95 -10.60 31.21
C ASP A 3 8.56 -9.29 30.57
N ILE A 4 8.39 -9.31 29.24
CA ILE A 4 7.48 -8.38 28.60
C ILE A 4 6.12 -8.99 28.91
N PRO A 5 5.35 -8.41 29.85
CA PRO A 5 3.99 -8.87 30.00
C PRO A 5 3.33 -8.58 28.66
N ASN A 6 2.90 -9.64 27.99
CA ASN A 6 1.94 -9.55 26.91
C ASN A 6 0.59 -9.19 27.55
N THR A 7 0.55 -8.07 28.28
CA THR A 7 -0.68 -7.34 28.53
C THR A 7 -1.16 -7.01 27.14
N GLN A 8 -2.23 -7.69 26.73
CA GLN A 8 -3.01 -7.29 25.57
C GLN A 8 -3.03 -5.76 25.58
N PRO A 9 -2.53 -5.08 24.53
CA PRO A 9 -2.97 -3.72 24.32
C PRO A 9 -4.49 -3.80 24.43
N ASP A 10 -5.07 -2.87 25.15
CA ASP A 10 -6.50 -2.70 25.34
C ASP A 10 -7.15 -2.42 23.96
N SER A 11 -7.06 -3.40 23.06
CA SER A 11 -7.58 -3.38 21.71
C SER A 11 -9.07 -3.49 21.92
N ARG A 12 -9.67 -2.35 22.18
CA ARG A 12 -11.10 -2.21 22.38
C ARG A 12 -11.78 -3.02 21.28
N GLU A 13 -12.71 -3.88 21.67
CA GLU A 13 -13.58 -4.60 20.74
C GLU A 13 -14.31 -3.62 19.82
N THR A 14 -14.43 -2.36 20.25
CA THR A 14 -15.08 -1.25 19.56
C THR A 14 -14.10 -0.14 19.19
N THR A 15 -14.50 0.71 18.23
CA THR A 15 -13.82 1.96 17.90
C THR A 15 -14.19 3.07 18.90
N ILE A 16 -13.45 4.19 18.91
CA ILE A 16 -13.80 5.36 19.75
C ILE A 16 -15.18 5.92 19.43
N LEU A 17 -15.48 6.09 18.14
CA LEU A 17 -16.77 6.56 17.63
C LEU A 17 -17.43 5.45 16.80
N ASP A 18 -18.76 5.32 16.91
CA ASP A 18 -19.53 4.28 16.19
C ASP A 18 -19.87 4.68 14.73
N ALA A 19 -19.75 5.97 14.41
CA ALA A 19 -20.02 6.53 13.09
C ALA A 19 -19.24 7.85 12.88
N PRO A 20 -18.92 8.21 11.61
CA PRO A 20 -18.37 9.53 11.30
C PRO A 20 -19.39 10.62 11.64
N ASP A 21 -18.90 11.73 12.18
CA ASP A 21 -19.70 12.78 12.81
C ASP A 21 -19.57 14.16 12.12
N ARG A 22 -18.79 14.23 11.02
CA ARG A 22 -18.65 15.42 10.19
C ARG A 22 -18.52 15.07 8.71
N MET A 23 -18.76 16.07 7.87
CA MET A 23 -18.52 16.03 6.43
C MET A 23 -17.36 16.97 6.08
N VAL A 24 -16.53 16.58 5.12
CA VAL A 24 -15.43 17.38 4.59
C VAL A 24 -15.45 17.35 3.07
N THR A 25 -15.03 18.43 2.41
CA THR A 25 -14.92 18.43 0.95
C THR A 25 -13.59 17.84 0.50
N VAL A 26 -13.58 17.16 -0.64
CA VAL A 26 -12.33 16.65 -1.26
C VAL A 26 -11.36 17.78 -1.54
N ARG A 27 -11.87 18.94 -1.98
CA ARG A 27 -11.10 20.17 -2.22
C ARG A 27 -10.32 20.63 -0.99
N GLU A 28 -10.98 20.79 0.15
CA GLU A 28 -10.33 21.27 1.38
C GLU A 28 -9.38 20.23 1.96
N MET A 29 -9.75 18.95 1.93
CA MET A 29 -9.00 17.90 2.61
C MET A 29 -7.76 17.43 1.82
N PHE A 30 -7.85 17.39 0.50
CA PHE A 30 -6.85 16.78 -0.37
C PHE A 30 -6.27 17.74 -1.43
N GLY A 31 -6.79 18.96 -1.55
CA GLY A 31 -6.33 19.94 -2.54
C GLY A 31 -6.71 19.58 -3.98
N ILE A 32 -7.70 18.71 -4.18
CA ILE A 32 -8.18 18.25 -5.49
C ILE A 32 -9.46 18.99 -5.85
N ASP A 33 -9.55 19.52 -7.08
CA ASP A 33 -10.71 20.28 -7.55
C ASP A 33 -11.97 19.38 -7.70
N SER A 34 -12.69 19.20 -6.59
CA SER A 34 -13.92 18.41 -6.52
C SER A 34 -14.76 18.84 -5.31
N ASP A 35 -16.06 19.03 -5.55
CA ASP A 35 -17.03 19.39 -4.51
C ASP A 35 -17.64 18.14 -3.83
N MET A 36 -17.10 16.94 -4.08
CA MET A 36 -17.52 15.72 -3.39
C MET A 36 -17.32 15.88 -1.88
N GLU A 37 -18.38 15.63 -1.12
CA GLU A 37 -18.31 15.55 0.33
C GLU A 37 -18.05 14.12 0.78
N VAL A 38 -17.20 13.97 1.79
CA VAL A 38 -16.79 12.69 2.36
C VAL A 38 -17.01 12.73 3.87
N PRO A 39 -17.65 11.69 4.47
CA PRO A 39 -17.75 11.59 5.92
C PRO A 39 -16.37 11.39 6.55
N ALA A 40 -16.17 11.99 7.71
CA ALA A 40 -14.93 11.89 8.47
C ALA A 40 -15.23 11.84 9.96
N PHE A 41 -14.28 11.32 10.74
CA PHE A 41 -14.34 11.35 12.19
C PHE A 41 -13.66 12.61 12.73
N SER A 42 -14.17 13.14 13.83
CA SER A 42 -13.57 14.24 14.59
C SER A 42 -12.42 13.76 15.48
N GLU A 43 -12.52 12.55 16.03
CA GLU A 43 -11.52 11.90 16.88
C GLU A 43 -10.81 10.74 16.14
N ALA A 44 -9.51 10.58 16.38
CA ALA A 44 -8.73 9.51 15.77
C ALA A 44 -8.67 8.31 16.72
N ASP A 45 -9.11 7.14 16.24
CA ASP A 45 -8.88 5.84 16.88
C ASP A 45 -7.38 5.45 16.81
N GLU A 46 -6.94 4.55 17.69
CA GLU A 46 -5.56 4.02 17.67
C GLU A 46 -5.20 3.35 16.33
N ARG A 47 -6.21 2.88 15.59
CA ARG A 47 -6.08 2.22 14.28
C ARG A 47 -6.09 3.19 13.11
N VAL A 48 -6.18 4.50 13.35
CA VAL A 48 -6.02 5.51 12.28
C VAL A 48 -4.53 5.54 11.88
N PRO A 49 -4.20 5.42 10.59
CA PRO A 49 -2.80 5.46 10.15
C PRO A 49 -2.13 6.79 10.46
N ASP A 50 -0.80 6.76 10.59
CA ASP A 50 -0.01 7.99 10.77
C ASP A 50 -0.17 8.93 9.58
N LEU A 51 -0.42 10.21 9.88
CA LEU A 51 -0.56 11.26 8.88
C LEU A 51 0.80 11.73 8.39
N ASP A 52 1.00 11.72 7.08
CA ASP A 52 2.13 12.35 6.42
C ASP A 52 1.71 13.71 5.82
N PRO A 53 2.11 14.84 6.42
CA PRO A 53 1.72 16.16 5.93
C PRO A 53 2.38 16.50 4.59
N ALA A 54 3.45 15.81 4.21
CA ALA A 54 4.15 16.00 2.93
C ALA A 54 3.65 15.02 1.83
N TYR A 55 2.63 14.22 2.11
CA TYR A 55 2.09 13.30 1.12
C TYR A 55 1.41 14.04 -0.04
N VAL A 56 1.75 13.67 -1.26
CA VAL A 56 1.15 14.22 -2.47
C VAL A 56 0.14 13.24 -3.04
N PHE A 57 -1.07 13.73 -3.26
CA PHE A 57 -2.17 12.91 -3.78
C PHE A 57 -2.26 12.97 -5.30
N ASP A 58 -2.23 11.80 -5.92
CA ASP A 58 -2.81 11.58 -7.25
C ASP A 58 -4.33 11.82 -7.23
N ALA A 59 -4.83 12.63 -8.17
CA ALA A 59 -6.21 13.12 -8.16
C ALA A 59 -7.23 12.00 -8.40
N ASP A 60 -7.05 11.21 -9.46
CA ASP A 60 -7.98 10.15 -9.87
C ASP A 60 -8.06 9.05 -8.80
N THR A 61 -6.90 8.63 -8.27
CA THR A 61 -6.82 7.63 -7.20
C THR A 61 -7.51 8.11 -5.92
N THR A 62 -7.32 9.38 -5.57
CA THR A 62 -7.95 9.96 -4.37
C THR A 62 -9.46 10.07 -4.52
N LEU A 63 -9.96 10.49 -5.69
CA LEU A 63 -11.39 10.55 -5.98
C LEU A 63 -12.04 9.16 -5.91
N ALA A 64 -11.38 8.14 -6.46
CA ALA A 64 -11.83 6.76 -6.35
C ALA A 64 -11.93 6.29 -4.89
N ILE A 65 -10.89 6.54 -4.09
CA ILE A 65 -10.87 6.15 -2.67
C ILE A 65 -11.92 6.94 -1.87
N CYS A 66 -12.08 8.23 -2.13
CA CYS A 66 -13.12 9.07 -1.53
C CYS A 66 -14.53 8.56 -1.87
N ALA A 67 -14.77 8.11 -3.09
CA ALA A 67 -16.03 7.46 -3.45
C ALA A 67 -16.25 6.15 -2.68
N GLY A 68 -15.16 5.43 -2.36
CA GLY A 68 -15.17 4.32 -1.41
C GLY A 68 -15.69 4.75 -0.03
N PHE A 69 -15.08 5.76 0.58
CA PHE A 69 -15.49 6.27 1.90
C PHE A 69 -16.90 6.88 1.93
N ALA A 70 -17.26 7.69 0.93
CA ALA A 70 -18.54 8.40 0.89
C ALA A 70 -19.73 7.51 0.51
N PHE A 71 -19.55 6.59 -0.44
CA PHE A 71 -20.64 5.82 -1.03
C PHE A 71 -20.51 4.30 -0.84
N ASN A 72 -19.60 3.87 0.04
CA ASN A 72 -19.29 2.46 0.30
C ASN A 72 -18.99 1.67 -1.00
N ARG A 73 -18.33 2.32 -1.97
CA ARG A 73 -17.85 1.64 -3.17
C ARG A 73 -16.66 0.75 -2.82
N ARG A 74 -16.62 -0.45 -3.39
CA ARG A 74 -15.46 -1.35 -3.31
C ARG A 74 -14.41 -0.87 -4.29
N VAL A 75 -13.25 -0.44 -3.79
CA VAL A 75 -12.21 0.20 -4.61
C VAL A 75 -10.95 -0.66 -4.63
N MET A 76 -10.49 -1.00 -5.82
CA MET A 76 -9.20 -1.63 -6.03
C MET A 76 -8.24 -0.61 -6.64
N VAL A 77 -7.07 -0.46 -6.03
CA VAL A 77 -5.95 0.35 -6.55
C VAL A 77 -4.91 -0.59 -7.14
N GLN A 78 -4.71 -0.53 -8.44
CA GLN A 78 -3.76 -1.40 -9.15
C GLN A 78 -2.62 -0.58 -9.75
N GLY A 79 -1.48 -1.21 -10.03
CA GLY A 79 -0.32 -0.54 -10.64
C GLY A 79 0.99 -1.16 -10.20
N TYR A 80 2.10 -0.63 -10.71
CA TYR A 80 3.43 -1.18 -10.45
C TYR A 80 3.79 -1.23 -8.95
N HIS A 81 4.71 -2.11 -8.59
CA HIS A 81 5.22 -2.17 -7.22
C HIS A 81 5.91 -0.85 -6.83
N GLY A 82 5.82 -0.48 -5.55
CA GLY A 82 6.51 0.71 -5.04
C GLY A 82 5.93 2.06 -5.48
N THR A 83 4.77 2.11 -6.13
CA THR A 83 4.08 3.38 -6.48
C THR A 83 3.29 4.00 -5.33
N GLY A 84 3.18 3.30 -4.19
CA GLY A 84 2.54 3.83 -2.98
C GLY A 84 1.05 3.52 -2.83
N LYS A 85 0.52 2.51 -3.54
CA LYS A 85 -0.91 2.11 -3.55
C LYS A 85 -1.55 2.02 -2.16
N SER A 86 -0.97 1.20 -1.28
CA SER A 86 -1.49 0.96 0.07
C SER A 86 -1.36 2.21 0.94
N THR A 87 -0.21 2.89 0.84
CA THR A 87 0.02 4.17 1.54
C THR A 87 -0.97 5.24 1.09
N HIS A 88 -1.39 5.26 -0.18
CA HIS A 88 -2.36 6.23 -0.67
C HIS A 88 -3.71 6.07 0.03
N ILE A 89 -4.18 4.82 0.18
CA ILE A 89 -5.41 4.52 0.93
C ILE A 89 -5.24 4.91 2.40
N GLU A 90 -4.12 4.54 3.03
CA GLU A 90 -3.80 4.89 4.42
C GLU A 90 -3.78 6.41 4.64
N GLN A 91 -3.23 7.20 3.71
CA GLN A 91 -3.15 8.65 3.82
C GLN A 91 -4.48 9.36 3.58
N VAL A 92 -5.38 8.77 2.78
CA VAL A 92 -6.77 9.22 2.71
C VAL A 92 -7.48 8.92 4.04
N ALA A 93 -7.34 7.69 4.55
CA ALA A 93 -7.95 7.29 5.83
C ALA A 93 -7.45 8.16 7.01
N ALA A 94 -6.15 8.44 7.07
CA ALA A 94 -5.54 9.28 8.10
C ALA A 94 -6.14 10.70 8.13
N ARG A 95 -6.33 11.32 6.95
CA ARG A 95 -6.96 12.65 6.83
C ARG A 95 -8.43 12.67 7.21
N LEU A 96 -9.16 11.58 6.91
CA LEU A 96 -10.54 11.39 7.33
C LEU A 96 -10.68 10.91 8.78
N LYS A 97 -9.55 10.61 9.45
CA LYS A 97 -9.48 9.94 10.77
C LYS A 97 -10.26 8.63 10.82
N TRP A 98 -10.33 7.92 9.70
CA TRP A 98 -11.03 6.65 9.60
C TRP A 98 -10.13 5.51 10.10
N PRO A 99 -10.56 4.68 11.07
CA PRO A 99 -9.81 3.50 11.48
C PRO A 99 -9.50 2.62 10.27
N CYS A 100 -8.23 2.25 10.05
CA CYS A 100 -7.83 1.55 8.84
C CYS A 100 -6.93 0.36 9.17
N ILE A 101 -7.39 -0.82 8.81
CA ILE A 101 -6.64 -2.07 9.00
C ILE A 101 -6.20 -2.58 7.65
N ARG A 102 -4.91 -2.90 7.53
CA ARG A 102 -4.32 -3.51 6.34
C ARG A 102 -3.98 -4.97 6.62
N ILE A 103 -4.47 -5.86 5.75
CA ILE A 103 -4.12 -7.28 5.74
C ILE A 103 -3.34 -7.56 4.46
N ASN A 104 -2.09 -7.98 4.58
CA ASN A 104 -1.29 -8.41 3.44
C ASN A 104 -1.65 -9.85 3.07
N LEU A 105 -2.11 -10.10 1.84
CA LEU A 105 -2.58 -11.43 1.41
C LEU A 105 -1.46 -12.35 0.92
N ASP A 106 -0.27 -12.23 1.51
CA ASP A 106 0.87 -13.09 1.23
C ASP A 106 0.60 -14.57 1.59
N ALA A 107 1.55 -15.44 1.25
CA ALA A 107 1.41 -16.89 1.40
C ALA A 107 1.14 -17.37 2.84
N HIS A 108 1.35 -16.55 3.87
CA HIS A 108 1.19 -16.93 5.27
C HIS A 108 -0.22 -16.70 5.81
N ILE A 109 -1.00 -15.78 5.25
CA ILE A 109 -2.37 -15.55 5.73
C ILE A 109 -3.23 -16.76 5.42
N SER A 110 -3.83 -17.31 6.47
CA SER A 110 -4.75 -18.43 6.37
C SER A 110 -6.21 -17.99 6.54
N ARG A 111 -7.14 -18.85 6.15
CA ARG A 111 -8.56 -18.68 6.45
C ARG A 111 -8.82 -18.50 7.94
N ILE A 112 -8.02 -19.14 8.81
CA ILE A 112 -8.15 -19.07 10.26
C ILE A 112 -7.78 -17.69 10.77
N ASP A 113 -6.73 -17.06 10.24
CA ASP A 113 -6.33 -15.70 10.66
C ASP A 113 -7.39 -14.67 10.26
N LEU A 114 -8.02 -14.88 9.10
CA LEU A 114 -9.04 -13.97 8.59
C LEU A 114 -10.39 -14.15 9.28
N VAL A 115 -10.86 -15.39 9.45
CA VAL A 115 -12.21 -15.70 9.97
C VAL A 115 -12.22 -15.97 11.47
N GLY A 116 -11.19 -16.61 12.00
CA GLY A 116 -11.11 -17.05 13.39
C GLY A 116 -11.04 -18.57 13.54
N ARG A 117 -10.92 -19.01 14.79
CA ARG A 117 -10.87 -20.42 15.19
C ARG A 117 -11.45 -20.62 16.58
N ASP A 118 -11.86 -21.84 16.85
CA ASP A 118 -12.08 -22.30 18.22
C ASP A 118 -10.76 -22.39 18.97
N ALA A 119 -10.73 -21.80 20.16
CA ALA A 119 -9.61 -21.83 21.08
C ALA A 119 -10.06 -22.35 22.44
N ILE A 120 -9.24 -23.21 23.06
CA ILE A 120 -9.47 -23.64 24.43
C ILE A 120 -8.95 -22.53 25.35
N VAL A 121 -9.84 -21.95 26.14
CA VAL A 121 -9.53 -20.96 27.15
C VAL A 121 -9.84 -21.51 28.53
N LEU A 122 -9.08 -21.08 29.54
CA LEU A 122 -9.34 -21.40 30.93
C LEU A 122 -10.26 -20.33 31.51
N LYS A 123 -11.49 -20.70 31.86
CA LYS A 123 -12.44 -19.85 32.57
C LYS A 123 -12.79 -20.50 33.90
N ASP A 124 -12.48 -19.83 35.01
CA ASP A 124 -12.67 -20.33 36.38
C ASP A 124 -12.05 -21.72 36.61
N GLY A 125 -10.85 -21.95 36.05
CA GLY A 125 -10.12 -23.22 36.16
C GLY A 125 -10.67 -24.36 35.30
N LYS A 126 -11.71 -24.12 34.49
CA LYS A 126 -12.28 -25.10 33.54
C LYS A 126 -11.84 -24.80 32.12
N GLN A 127 -11.52 -25.85 31.36
CA GLN A 127 -11.28 -25.74 29.92
C GLN A 127 -12.62 -25.54 29.22
N VAL A 128 -12.79 -24.39 28.56
CA VAL A 128 -13.96 -24.05 27.77
C VAL A 128 -13.50 -23.75 26.36
N THR A 129 -14.21 -24.26 25.36
CA THR A 129 -13.98 -23.89 23.97
C THR A 129 -14.69 -22.59 23.67
N GLU A 130 -13.94 -21.58 23.26
CA GLU A 130 -14.45 -20.28 22.85
C GLU A 130 -13.93 -19.94 21.46
N PHE A 131 -14.81 -19.49 20.58
CA PHE A 131 -14.40 -19.05 19.26
C PHE A 131 -13.77 -17.66 19.36
N ARG A 132 -12.54 -17.55 18.88
CA ARG A 132 -11.86 -16.27 18.73
C ARG A 132 -12.03 -15.78 17.31
N GLU A 133 -12.75 -14.68 17.15
CA GLU A 133 -12.94 -14.02 15.86
C GLU A 133 -11.59 -13.61 15.25
N GLY A 134 -11.46 -13.82 13.94
CA GLY A 134 -10.36 -13.26 13.15
C GLY A 134 -10.59 -11.79 12.83
N LEU A 135 -9.67 -11.22 12.06
CA LEU A 135 -9.71 -9.79 11.71
C LEU A 135 -10.94 -9.39 10.89
N LEU A 136 -11.44 -10.26 10.00
CA LEU A 136 -12.54 -9.91 9.09
C LEU A 136 -13.90 -9.80 9.78
N PRO A 137 -14.34 -10.77 10.62
CA PRO A 137 -15.56 -10.60 11.43
C PRO A 137 -15.58 -9.32 12.25
N TRP A 138 -14.46 -9.01 12.92
CA TRP A 138 -14.34 -7.80 13.73
C TRP A 138 -14.41 -6.54 12.86
N ALA A 139 -13.63 -6.47 11.78
CA ALA A 139 -13.60 -5.31 10.88
C ALA A 139 -14.98 -5.07 10.25
N LEU A 140 -15.70 -6.13 9.89
CA LEU A 140 -17.05 -6.03 9.34
C LEU A 140 -18.05 -5.41 10.31
N GLN A 141 -17.88 -5.59 11.62
CA GLN A 141 -18.83 -5.12 12.63
C GLN A 141 -18.52 -3.71 13.14
N THR A 142 -17.35 -3.17 12.80
CA THR A 142 -16.88 -1.85 13.24
C THR A 142 -16.86 -0.84 12.09
N PRO A 143 -16.88 0.48 12.36
CA PRO A 143 -16.81 1.52 11.34
C PRO A 143 -15.36 1.68 10.81
N THR A 144 -14.81 0.60 10.28
CA THR A 144 -13.39 0.46 9.91
C THR A 144 -13.23 0.33 8.40
N ALA A 145 -12.16 0.89 7.85
CA ALA A 145 -11.69 0.62 6.50
C ALA A 145 -10.75 -0.59 6.52
N LEU A 146 -11.08 -1.62 5.74
CA LEU A 146 -10.25 -2.80 5.56
C LEU A 146 -9.55 -2.75 4.20
N VAL A 147 -8.23 -2.86 4.20
CA VAL A 147 -7.39 -2.88 3.00
C VAL A 147 -6.80 -4.27 2.83
N PHE A 148 -7.18 -4.95 1.75
CA PHE A 148 -6.52 -6.17 1.31
C PHE A 148 -5.33 -5.82 0.41
N ASP A 149 -4.13 -5.85 0.98
CA ASP A 149 -2.89 -5.59 0.24
C ASP A 149 -2.48 -6.84 -0.54
N GLU A 150 -1.92 -6.64 -1.73
CA GLU A 150 -1.52 -7.74 -2.63
C GLU A 150 -2.65 -8.73 -2.90
N TYR A 151 -3.83 -8.23 -3.26
CA TYR A 151 -5.03 -9.04 -3.47
C TYR A 151 -4.87 -10.14 -4.51
N ASP A 152 -4.06 -9.90 -5.54
CA ASP A 152 -3.69 -10.89 -6.53
C ASP A 152 -2.76 -11.99 -5.97
N ALA A 153 -2.09 -11.83 -4.83
CA ALA A 153 -1.29 -12.89 -4.19
C ALA A 153 -2.13 -13.84 -3.30
N GLY A 154 -3.40 -13.51 -3.06
CA GLY A 154 -4.24 -14.22 -2.11
C GLY A 154 -4.49 -15.69 -2.46
N ARG A 155 -4.35 -16.56 -1.45
CA ARG A 155 -4.62 -18.00 -1.58
C ARG A 155 -6.09 -18.27 -1.90
N PRO A 156 -6.43 -19.24 -2.77
CA PRO A 156 -7.81 -19.48 -3.18
C PRO A 156 -8.81 -19.63 -2.03
N ASP A 157 -8.47 -20.36 -0.96
CA ASP A 157 -9.33 -20.59 0.21
C ASP A 157 -9.62 -19.32 1.01
N VAL A 158 -8.68 -18.38 1.05
CA VAL A 158 -8.84 -17.04 1.64
C VAL A 158 -9.70 -16.17 0.74
N MET A 159 -9.42 -16.18 -0.57
CA MET A 159 -10.16 -15.41 -1.57
C MET A 159 -11.63 -15.78 -1.63
N PHE A 160 -11.99 -17.05 -1.40
CA PHE A 160 -13.38 -17.47 -1.29
C PHE A 160 -14.12 -16.79 -0.12
N VAL A 161 -13.44 -16.50 0.99
CA VAL A 161 -14.05 -15.75 2.11
C VAL A 161 -14.31 -14.31 1.69
N ILE A 162 -13.30 -13.65 1.14
CA ILE A 162 -13.36 -12.23 0.76
C ILE A 162 -14.43 -11.98 -0.30
N GLN A 163 -14.56 -12.88 -1.27
CA GLN A 163 -15.58 -12.82 -2.31
C GLN A 163 -17.01 -12.76 -1.77
N ARG A 164 -17.31 -13.48 -0.67
CA ARG A 164 -18.65 -13.44 -0.06
C ARG A 164 -18.95 -12.08 0.57
N VAL A 165 -17.93 -11.42 1.12
CA VAL A 165 -18.05 -10.07 1.70
C VAL A 165 -18.16 -9.00 0.61
N LEU A 166 -17.60 -9.26 -0.58
CA LEU A 166 -17.75 -8.43 -1.77
C LEU A 166 -19.13 -8.55 -2.45
N GLU A 167 -20.00 -9.49 -2.04
CA GLU A 167 -21.37 -9.59 -2.56
C GLU A 167 -22.23 -8.37 -2.19
N THR A 168 -23.32 -8.14 -2.92
CA THR A 168 -24.21 -6.97 -2.77
C THR A 168 -24.75 -6.79 -1.35
N GLU A 169 -24.96 -7.88 -0.60
CA GLU A 169 -25.39 -7.81 0.81
C GLU A 169 -24.21 -7.83 1.81
N GLY A 170 -23.01 -8.20 1.36
CA GLY A 170 -21.77 -8.24 2.12
C GLY A 170 -21.78 -9.09 3.40
N LYS A 171 -22.74 -10.00 3.56
CA LYS A 171 -22.91 -10.80 4.77
C LYS A 171 -21.81 -11.86 4.89
N LEU A 172 -21.26 -12.00 6.09
CA LEU A 172 -20.36 -13.10 6.43
C LEU A 172 -21.11 -14.14 7.27
N THR A 173 -21.35 -15.33 6.69
CA THR A 173 -21.94 -16.45 7.42
C THR A 173 -20.85 -17.30 8.04
N LEU A 174 -20.82 -17.35 9.37
CA LEU A 174 -19.98 -18.25 10.16
C LEU A 174 -20.77 -19.54 10.40
N LEU A 175 -20.59 -20.52 9.52
CA LEU A 175 -21.35 -21.79 9.54
C LEU A 175 -21.14 -22.56 10.86
N ASP A 176 -19.90 -22.62 11.35
CA ASP A 176 -19.57 -23.34 12.58
C ASP A 176 -20.25 -22.72 13.82
N GLN A 177 -20.57 -21.43 13.76
CA GLN A 177 -21.30 -20.71 14.80
C GLN A 177 -22.80 -20.57 14.57
N ASN A 178 -23.31 -20.99 13.41
CA ASN A 178 -24.67 -20.65 12.94
C ASN A 178 -24.99 -19.14 13.05
N ARG A 179 -24.01 -18.27 12.80
CA ARG A 179 -24.13 -16.82 12.93
C ARG A 179 -23.97 -16.13 11.58
N VAL A 180 -24.79 -15.10 11.34
CA VAL A 180 -24.69 -14.23 10.17
C VAL A 180 -24.26 -12.84 10.63
N ILE A 181 -23.08 -12.42 10.20
CA ILE A 181 -22.53 -11.09 10.46
C ILE A 181 -22.93 -10.18 9.30
N ARG A 182 -23.49 -9.01 9.65
CA ARG A 182 -23.83 -7.95 8.71
C ARG A 182 -22.79 -6.84 8.81
N PRO A 183 -22.34 -6.26 7.68
CA PRO A 183 -21.42 -5.15 7.71
C PRO A 183 -22.01 -3.95 8.46
N ASN A 184 -21.18 -3.28 9.26
CA ASN A 184 -21.45 -1.97 9.80
C ASN A 184 -21.70 -0.99 8.62
N PRO A 185 -22.67 -0.06 8.72
CA PRO A 185 -22.91 0.94 7.67
C PRO A 185 -21.68 1.78 7.29
N ASN A 186 -20.73 1.90 8.21
CA ASN A 186 -19.46 2.61 8.07
C ASN A 186 -18.26 1.67 7.89
N PHE A 187 -18.49 0.39 7.58
CA PHE A 187 -17.41 -0.47 7.09
C PHE A 187 -17.04 -0.07 5.66
N ARG A 188 -15.74 0.01 5.36
CA ARG A 188 -15.22 0.30 4.01
C ARG A 188 -14.22 -0.77 3.61
N MET A 189 -14.13 -1.05 2.31
CA MET A 189 -13.27 -2.12 1.82
C MET A 189 -12.53 -1.69 0.56
N PHE A 190 -11.22 -1.87 0.63
CA PHE A 190 -10.26 -1.52 -0.40
C PHE A 190 -9.36 -2.72 -0.70
N ALA A 191 -8.75 -2.74 -1.87
CA ALA A 191 -7.67 -3.66 -2.19
C ALA A 191 -6.56 -2.96 -2.96
N THR A 192 -5.36 -3.52 -2.89
CA THR A 192 -4.29 -3.22 -3.83
C THR A 192 -3.95 -4.45 -4.65
N ALA A 193 -3.50 -4.27 -5.88
CA ALA A 193 -2.98 -5.36 -6.72
C ALA A 193 -1.78 -4.87 -7.55
N ASN A 194 -0.88 -5.78 -7.89
CA ASN A 194 0.27 -5.47 -8.75
C ASN A 194 -0.01 -5.77 -10.22
N THR A 195 -0.94 -6.69 -10.49
CA THR A 195 -1.37 -7.10 -11.82
C THR A 195 -2.86 -6.81 -11.99
N ILE A 196 -3.35 -6.60 -13.22
CA ILE A 196 -4.80 -6.42 -13.51
C ILE A 196 -5.52 -7.78 -13.42
N GLY A 197 -5.14 -8.64 -12.48
CA GLY A 197 -5.68 -9.99 -12.42
C GLY A 197 -5.29 -10.89 -13.60
N LEU A 198 -4.35 -10.47 -14.46
CA LEU A 198 -3.81 -11.33 -15.51
C LEU A 198 -2.80 -12.35 -14.97
N GLY A 199 -2.49 -12.28 -13.67
CA GLY A 199 -1.38 -12.99 -13.07
C GLY A 199 -0.05 -12.42 -13.56
N ASP A 200 1.02 -13.15 -13.27
CA ASP A 200 2.36 -12.77 -13.67
C ASP A 200 2.70 -13.24 -15.09
N THR A 201 2.16 -12.58 -16.11
CA THR A 201 2.53 -12.86 -17.51
C THR A 201 4.00 -12.51 -17.82
N SER A 202 4.64 -11.74 -16.95
CA SER A 202 6.00 -11.21 -17.10
C SER A 202 7.09 -11.98 -16.34
N GLY A 203 6.73 -12.85 -15.39
CA GLY A 203 7.68 -13.48 -14.46
C GLY A 203 8.19 -12.57 -13.33
N LEU A 204 7.64 -11.35 -13.17
CA LEU A 204 8.10 -10.29 -12.27
C LEU A 204 7.37 -10.26 -10.91
N TYR A 205 6.21 -10.89 -10.82
CA TYR A 205 5.34 -10.90 -9.65
C TYR A 205 5.08 -12.33 -9.17
N HIS A 206 6.13 -12.97 -8.67
CA HIS A 206 6.05 -14.30 -8.10
C HIS A 206 4.96 -14.39 -7.01
N GLY A 207 4.10 -15.39 -7.13
CA GLY A 207 3.01 -15.63 -6.18
C GLY A 207 1.68 -14.98 -6.54
N THR A 208 1.64 -14.07 -7.53
CA THR A 208 0.36 -13.54 -8.02
C THR A 208 -0.43 -14.58 -8.81
N GLN A 209 -1.72 -14.62 -8.54
CA GLN A 209 -2.72 -15.47 -9.14
C GLN A 209 -3.52 -14.66 -10.16
N GLN A 210 -4.00 -15.35 -11.19
CA GLN A 210 -4.96 -14.75 -12.11
C GLN A 210 -6.29 -14.51 -11.37
N ILE A 211 -6.77 -13.27 -11.37
CA ILE A 211 -8.08 -12.91 -10.82
C ILE A 211 -9.10 -13.13 -11.94
N ASN A 212 -10.13 -13.91 -11.67
CA ASN A 212 -11.16 -14.18 -12.68
C ASN A 212 -12.08 -12.96 -12.87
N GLN A 213 -12.75 -12.87 -14.02
CA GLN A 213 -13.61 -11.73 -14.35
C GLN A 213 -14.72 -11.49 -13.31
N GLY A 214 -15.33 -12.56 -12.79
CA GLY A 214 -16.39 -12.45 -11.79
C GLY A 214 -15.90 -11.94 -10.42
N GLN A 215 -14.61 -12.06 -10.12
CA GLN A 215 -13.99 -11.41 -8.96
C GLN A 215 -13.73 -9.92 -9.23
N MET A 216 -13.27 -9.59 -10.45
CA MET A 216 -13.04 -8.20 -10.85
C MET A 216 -14.33 -7.37 -10.88
N ASP A 217 -15.42 -7.91 -11.40
CA ASP A 217 -16.71 -7.20 -11.50
C ASP A 217 -17.33 -6.84 -10.14
N ARG A 218 -16.84 -7.43 -9.04
CA ARG A 218 -17.27 -7.12 -7.67
C ARG A 218 -16.58 -5.89 -7.09
N TRP A 219 -15.48 -5.47 -7.69
CA TRP A 219 -14.85 -4.19 -7.39
C TRP A 219 -15.57 -3.11 -8.19
N ASN A 220 -16.28 -2.21 -7.50
CA ASN A 220 -17.08 -1.19 -8.16
C ASN A 220 -16.22 -0.18 -8.92
N ILE A 221 -15.01 0.07 -8.42
CA ILE A 221 -14.05 0.99 -8.99
C ILE A 221 -12.69 0.30 -9.00
N VAL A 222 -12.05 0.29 -10.16
CA VAL A 222 -10.65 -0.10 -10.33
C VAL A 222 -9.91 1.13 -10.84
N VAL A 223 -8.95 1.62 -10.07
CA VAL A 223 -8.13 2.79 -10.41
C VAL A 223 -6.66 2.39 -10.52
N THR A 224 -5.92 3.06 -11.40
CA THR A 224 -4.51 2.74 -11.64
C THR A 224 -3.63 3.82 -11.05
N LEU A 225 -2.73 3.43 -10.13
CA LEU A 225 -1.71 4.30 -9.56
C LEU A 225 -0.32 3.85 -10.04
N ASN A 226 0.19 4.56 -11.04
CA ASN A 226 1.52 4.36 -11.60
C ASN A 226 2.50 5.42 -11.09
N TYR A 227 3.73 5.43 -11.63
CA TYR A 227 4.75 6.39 -11.25
C TYR A 227 4.29 7.83 -11.48
N LEU A 228 4.59 8.68 -10.51
CA LEU A 228 4.23 10.09 -10.54
C LEU A 228 4.98 10.84 -11.66
N PRO A 229 4.43 11.94 -12.18
CA PRO A 229 5.17 12.84 -13.04
C PRO A 229 6.48 13.26 -12.37
N ALA A 230 7.57 13.34 -13.15
CA ALA A 230 8.91 13.61 -12.62
C ALA A 230 8.98 14.86 -11.73
N ALA A 231 8.24 15.91 -12.08
CA ALA A 231 8.18 17.15 -11.29
C ALA A 231 7.56 16.92 -9.89
N VAL A 232 6.54 16.08 -9.80
CA VAL A 232 5.87 15.74 -8.53
C VAL A 232 6.77 14.85 -7.69
N GLU A 233 7.40 13.84 -8.31
CA GLU A 233 8.34 12.97 -7.61
C GLU A 233 9.54 13.76 -7.06
N ALA A 234 10.10 14.70 -7.83
CA ALA A 234 11.17 15.56 -7.36
C ALA A 234 10.76 16.38 -6.12
N GLN A 235 9.53 16.92 -6.09
CA GLN A 235 9.00 17.62 -4.92
C GLN A 235 8.92 16.72 -3.69
N ILE A 236 8.47 15.47 -3.86
CA ILE A 236 8.40 14.49 -2.77
C ILE A 236 9.82 14.16 -2.26
N VAL A 237 10.76 13.91 -3.17
CA VAL A 237 12.15 13.63 -2.80
C VAL A 237 12.75 14.81 -2.03
N LEU A 238 12.53 16.05 -2.50
CA LEU A 238 12.99 17.26 -1.80
C LEU A 238 12.40 17.35 -0.38
N ALA A 239 11.08 17.17 -0.25
CA ALA A 239 10.39 17.24 1.04
C ALA A 239 10.87 16.17 2.03
N LYS A 240 11.24 14.97 1.54
CA LYS A 240 11.69 13.83 2.36
C LYS A 240 13.20 13.77 2.59
N SER A 241 13.99 14.53 1.84
CA SER A 241 15.46 14.48 1.91
C SER A 241 16.08 15.71 2.57
N GLY A 242 15.29 16.75 2.87
CA GLY A 242 15.60 17.84 3.81
C GLY A 242 16.68 18.83 3.38
N GLU A 243 17.86 18.38 2.97
CA GLU A 243 19.04 19.22 2.71
C GLU A 243 19.18 19.64 1.23
N TYR A 244 18.26 19.19 0.38
CA TYR A 244 18.29 19.45 -1.06
C TYR A 244 17.57 20.75 -1.49
N ASP A 245 16.99 21.51 -0.57
CA ASP A 245 16.29 22.77 -0.87
C ASP A 245 17.24 23.95 -1.15
N LYS A 246 18.27 23.70 -1.96
CA LYS A 246 19.20 24.67 -2.54
C LYS A 246 19.19 24.48 -4.06
N PRO A 247 19.50 25.51 -4.88
CA PRO A 247 19.45 25.38 -6.34
C PRO A 247 20.24 24.19 -6.89
N GLU A 248 21.44 23.95 -6.35
CA GLU A 248 22.29 22.80 -6.70
C GLU A 248 21.67 21.46 -6.27
N GLY A 249 21.03 21.43 -5.10
CA GLY A 249 20.33 20.25 -4.59
C GLY A 249 19.10 19.89 -5.43
N LYS A 250 18.32 20.89 -5.85
CA LYS A 250 17.16 20.69 -6.74
C LYS A 250 17.57 20.08 -8.08
N ALA A 251 18.60 20.64 -8.71
CA ALA A 251 19.13 20.10 -9.97
C ALA A 251 19.65 18.66 -9.80
N GLN A 252 20.24 18.33 -8.64
CA GLN A 252 20.69 16.98 -8.34
C GLN A 252 19.51 16.01 -8.18
N VAL A 253 18.45 16.38 -7.47
CA VAL A 253 17.23 15.57 -7.33
C VAL A 253 16.54 15.37 -8.69
N ASP A 254 16.44 16.41 -9.51
CA ASP A 254 15.88 16.29 -10.87
C ASP A 254 16.65 15.26 -11.70
N ASN A 255 17.98 15.24 -11.58
CA ASN A 255 18.82 14.24 -12.22
C ASN A 255 18.61 12.83 -11.63
N MET A 256 18.43 12.69 -10.31
CA MET A 256 18.09 11.40 -9.71
C MET A 256 16.76 10.84 -10.26
N VAL A 257 15.73 11.69 -10.36
CA VAL A 257 14.43 11.31 -10.92
C VAL A 257 14.55 10.97 -12.42
N ARG A 258 15.38 11.69 -13.19
CA ARG A 258 15.66 11.35 -14.60
C ARG A 258 16.31 9.99 -14.78
N VAL A 259 17.22 9.59 -13.88
CA VAL A 259 17.79 8.24 -13.88
C VAL A 259 16.70 7.21 -13.57
N ALA A 260 15.87 7.47 -12.55
CA ALA A 260 14.74 6.59 -12.25
C ALA A 260 13.80 6.41 -13.44
N GLU A 261 13.50 7.47 -14.19
CA GLU A 261 12.68 7.42 -15.40
C GLU A 261 13.32 6.59 -16.53
N LEU A 262 14.64 6.63 -16.68
CA LEU A 262 15.35 5.73 -17.59
C LEU A 262 15.21 4.26 -17.17
N THR A 263 15.35 3.97 -15.87
CA THR A 263 15.16 2.58 -15.36
C THR A 263 13.73 2.10 -15.57
N ARG A 264 12.71 2.96 -15.37
CA ARG A 264 11.30 2.62 -15.59
C ARG A 264 11.00 2.31 -17.05
N ARG A 265 11.54 3.11 -17.97
CA ARG A 265 11.42 2.83 -19.40
C ARG A 265 12.12 1.54 -19.80
N GLY A 266 13.34 1.31 -19.30
CA GLY A 266 14.05 0.05 -19.51
C GLY A 266 13.23 -1.14 -19.02
N PHE A 267 12.60 -1.03 -17.86
CA PHE A 267 11.73 -2.07 -17.31
C PHE A 267 10.49 -2.32 -18.17
N ILE A 268 9.80 -1.26 -18.62
CA ILE A 268 8.62 -1.38 -19.49
C ILE A 268 8.98 -2.02 -20.84
N ASN A 269 10.18 -1.74 -21.35
CA ASN A 269 10.69 -2.31 -22.59
C ASN A 269 11.20 -3.76 -22.44
N GLY A 270 11.40 -4.23 -21.21
CA GLY A 270 12.02 -5.53 -20.93
C GLY A 270 13.55 -5.53 -21.01
N ASP A 271 14.19 -4.36 -21.01
CA ASP A 271 15.65 -4.20 -21.03
C ASP A 271 16.29 -4.50 -19.66
N ILE A 272 15.54 -4.24 -18.57
CA ILE A 272 15.96 -4.53 -17.20
C ILE A 272 14.79 -5.12 -16.40
N SER A 273 15.11 -5.92 -15.39
CA SER A 273 14.12 -6.56 -14.51
C SER A 273 13.86 -5.77 -13.23
N THR A 274 14.78 -4.89 -12.83
CA THR A 274 14.69 -4.11 -11.59
C THR A 274 14.41 -2.64 -11.89
N VAL A 275 13.43 -2.03 -11.22
CA VAL A 275 13.03 -0.63 -11.45
C VAL A 275 13.16 0.23 -10.20
N MET A 276 13.43 1.53 -10.39
CA MET A 276 13.47 2.50 -9.29
C MET A 276 12.08 3.02 -8.93
N SER A 277 11.61 2.62 -7.75
CA SER A 277 10.47 3.25 -7.08
C SER A 277 10.85 4.63 -6.51
N PRO A 278 9.87 5.52 -6.25
CA PRO A 278 10.10 6.77 -5.51
C PRO A 278 10.79 6.55 -4.16
N ARG A 279 10.49 5.44 -3.47
CA ARG A 279 11.19 5.04 -2.24
C ARG A 279 12.69 4.86 -2.48
N THR A 280 13.06 4.19 -3.56
CA THR A 280 14.48 4.00 -3.94
C THR A 280 15.17 5.35 -4.21
N VAL A 281 14.49 6.29 -4.88
CA VAL A 281 15.02 7.63 -5.15
C VAL A 281 15.23 8.42 -3.85
N ILE A 282 14.27 8.38 -2.92
CA ILE A 282 14.40 9.00 -1.60
C ILE A 282 15.58 8.41 -0.83
N THR A 283 15.69 7.07 -0.77
CA THR A 283 16.82 6.39 -0.12
C THR A 283 18.15 6.77 -0.77
N TRP A 284 18.19 6.88 -2.10
CA TRP A 284 19.39 7.33 -2.80
C TRP A 284 19.77 8.77 -2.43
N ALA A 285 18.81 9.70 -2.43
CA ALA A 285 19.04 11.08 -2.01
C ALA A 285 19.56 11.16 -0.56
N GLN A 286 18.93 10.45 0.37
CA GLN A 286 19.38 10.40 1.77
C GLN A 286 20.78 9.81 1.91
N ASN A 287 21.08 8.71 1.21
CA ASN A 287 22.41 8.09 1.22
C ASN A 287 23.47 9.00 0.58
N ALA A 288 23.12 9.77 -0.44
CA ALA A 288 24.03 10.72 -1.06
C ALA A 288 24.43 11.85 -0.09
N LEU A 289 23.54 12.28 0.81
CA LEU A 289 23.87 13.21 1.89
C LEU A 289 24.81 12.58 2.93
N ILE A 290 24.57 11.31 3.29
CA ILE A 290 25.38 10.57 4.28
C ILE A 290 26.81 10.37 3.75
N PHE A 291 26.95 9.81 2.56
CA PHE A 291 28.25 9.46 1.99
C PHE A 291 28.94 10.62 1.29
N LYS A 292 28.21 11.71 1.01
CA LYS A 292 28.69 12.87 0.23
C LYS A 292 29.21 12.46 -1.15
N ASP A 293 28.67 11.36 -1.69
CA ASP A 293 28.99 10.82 -3.01
C ASP A 293 27.72 10.21 -3.62
N VAL A 294 27.24 10.85 -4.68
CA VAL A 294 25.99 10.49 -5.37
C VAL A 294 26.13 9.18 -6.12
N GLY A 295 27.29 8.92 -6.74
CA GLY A 295 27.52 7.70 -7.52
C GLY A 295 27.68 6.49 -6.61
N PHE A 296 28.43 6.65 -5.52
CA PHE A 296 28.53 5.63 -4.49
C PHE A 296 27.18 5.33 -3.84
N ALA A 297 26.40 6.36 -3.51
CA ALA A 297 25.06 6.20 -2.96
C ALA A 297 24.10 5.53 -3.95
N PHE A 298 24.18 5.85 -5.25
CA PHE A 298 23.38 5.20 -6.29
C PHE A 298 23.64 3.70 -6.32
N ARG A 299 24.92 3.33 -6.27
CA ARG A 299 25.34 1.93 -6.26
C ARG A 299 24.72 1.15 -5.12
N LEU A 300 24.87 1.67 -3.90
CA LEU A 300 24.38 1.00 -2.69
C LEU A 300 22.84 0.96 -2.62
N SER A 301 22.18 1.99 -3.16
CA SER A 301 20.74 2.13 -3.07
C SER A 301 20.01 1.32 -4.15
N PHE A 302 20.61 1.15 -5.33
CA PHE A 302 19.98 0.54 -6.49
C PHE A 302 20.87 -0.44 -7.26
N LEU A 303 22.03 -0.01 -7.80
CA LEU A 303 22.79 -0.82 -8.77
C LEU A 303 23.15 -2.23 -8.25
N ASN A 304 23.51 -2.35 -6.97
CA ASN A 304 23.85 -3.64 -6.37
C ASN A 304 22.68 -4.63 -6.30
N LYS A 305 21.44 -4.14 -6.40
CA LYS A 305 20.22 -4.95 -6.41
C LYS A 305 19.83 -5.43 -7.80
N CYS A 306 20.38 -4.82 -8.86
CA CYS A 306 20.14 -5.22 -10.24
C CYS A 306 20.90 -6.52 -10.58
N ASP A 307 20.35 -7.28 -11.53
CA ASP A 307 21.03 -8.42 -12.13
C ASP A 307 22.40 -8.00 -12.68
N GLU A 308 23.42 -8.83 -12.48
CA GLU A 308 24.79 -8.53 -12.88
C GLU A 308 24.91 -8.26 -14.39
N ALA A 309 24.12 -8.94 -15.22
CA ALA A 309 24.09 -8.73 -16.67
C ALA A 309 23.49 -7.36 -17.05
N GLU A 310 22.60 -6.81 -16.21
CA GLU A 310 21.92 -5.53 -16.45
C GLU A 310 22.70 -4.32 -15.93
N ARG A 311 23.67 -4.54 -15.01
CA ARG A 311 24.40 -3.44 -14.33
C ARG A 311 25.09 -2.48 -15.29
N SER A 312 25.64 -2.98 -16.39
CA SER A 312 26.28 -2.14 -17.41
C SER A 312 25.30 -1.15 -18.03
N LEU A 313 24.09 -1.61 -18.35
CA LEU A 313 23.02 -0.79 -18.92
C LEU A 313 22.50 0.23 -17.89
N VAL A 314 22.32 -0.19 -16.64
CA VAL A 314 21.92 0.72 -15.56
C VAL A 314 22.99 1.79 -15.29
N ALA A 315 24.27 1.43 -15.38
CA ALA A 315 25.36 2.38 -15.26
C ALA A 315 25.40 3.38 -16.45
N GLU A 316 25.04 2.94 -17.66
CA GLU A 316 24.87 3.83 -18.81
C GLU A 316 23.74 4.85 -18.57
N TYR A 317 22.61 4.42 -17.97
CA TYR A 317 21.53 5.35 -17.59
C TYR A 317 22.01 6.43 -16.62
N TYR A 318 22.82 6.04 -15.62
CA TYR A 318 23.44 6.99 -14.71
C TYR A 318 24.40 7.93 -15.44
N GLN A 319 25.31 7.40 -16.28
CA GLN A 319 26.29 8.16 -17.04
C GLN A 319 25.62 9.18 -17.98
N ARG A 320 24.52 8.79 -18.63
CA ARG A 320 23.75 9.66 -19.54
C ARG A 320 23.17 10.89 -18.86
N VAL A 321 22.86 10.80 -17.56
CA VAL A 321 22.26 11.91 -16.80
C VAL A 321 23.31 12.70 -16.02
N PHE A 322 24.26 12.02 -15.39
CA PHE A 322 25.26 12.65 -14.51
C PHE A 322 26.60 12.96 -15.20
N GLY A 323 26.84 12.43 -16.40
CA GLY A 323 28.09 12.62 -17.14
C GLY A 323 29.32 12.02 -16.45
N LYS A 324 29.12 11.04 -15.55
CA LYS A 324 30.17 10.41 -14.75
C LYS A 324 30.05 8.90 -14.82
N ASP A 325 31.18 8.23 -14.98
CA ASP A 325 31.27 6.77 -14.89
C ASP A 325 31.18 6.31 -13.43
N LEU A 326 30.57 5.13 -13.24
CA LEU A 326 30.60 4.44 -11.96
C LEU A 326 31.81 3.48 -11.94
N PRO A 327 32.54 3.33 -10.82
CA PRO A 327 33.76 2.52 -10.77
C PRO A 327 33.61 1.08 -11.29
N GLU A 328 32.41 0.51 -11.23
CA GLU A 328 32.11 -0.87 -11.61
C GLU A 328 31.47 -1.03 -13.00
N SER A 329 31.17 0.07 -13.73
CA SER A 329 30.90 -0.04 -15.17
C SER A 329 32.13 -0.50 -15.96
N VAL A 330 33.29 -0.57 -15.29
CA VAL A 330 34.59 -0.95 -15.82
C VAL A 330 34.88 -2.45 -15.67
N VAL A 331 33.97 -3.27 -15.09
CA VAL A 331 34.18 -4.74 -14.97
C VAL A 331 34.25 -5.44 -16.34
N GLY A 332 33.98 -4.74 -17.45
CA GLY A 332 34.21 -5.20 -18.82
C GLY A 332 35.58 -4.88 -19.46
N LYS A 333 36.58 -4.38 -18.73
CA LYS A 333 37.95 -4.20 -19.25
C LYS A 333 38.97 -5.01 -18.46
N ALA A 334 38.98 -6.33 -18.66
CA ALA A 334 40.12 -7.19 -18.40
C ALA A 334 40.38 -8.07 -19.62
#